data_AF-A0A4R0DGK8-F1
#
_entry.id   AF-A0A4R0DGK8-F1
#
_cell.length_a   1.000
_cell.length_b   1.000
_cell.length_c   1.000
_cell.angle_alpha   90.00
_cell.angle_beta   90.00
_cell.angle_gamma   90.00
#
_symmetry.space_group_name_H-M   'P 1'
#
loop_
_entity.id
_entity.type
_entity.pdbx_description
1 polymer ?
#
loop_
_entity_poly.entity_id
_entity_poly.type
_entity_poly.pdbx_seq_one_letter_code
_entity_poly.pdbx_strand_id
1 'polypeptide(L)'
;MSINVMLFFIYAPSYDDNNGGSIVLHRLCHIINKFSDHNAYLVPFGYRENGFLNNFKAYLKRNFKKTKNYKKNPNWDTPIWNKINIPNTGVVIYPEITEDNPLKIKNVVRWLLHQPGFHTGQINYGENELYFKFNSAIKDFKNKNSFLSKNELKVIYYPIDIYNSINTTVRDIESCCMVRKGDYKKFIHDENSIQLDGKTHTEISAIFRRAKRFICYDDYTAYSIFAILCGCESIVIPQENVSIDSWYPNESDRFGIAYGLDEKQLEWAKKTKHKVLDHIINEHKKTEERVLLCLQEIEEFFNAAPK
;
A
#
# COMPACT_ATOMS: atom_id res chain seq x y z
N MET A 1 -21.88 25.13 7.40
CA MET A 1 -20.86 25.24 6.34
C MET A 1 -21.24 24.24 5.26
N SER A 2 -21.47 24.66 4.03
CA SER A 2 -21.62 23.71 2.93
C SER A 2 -20.30 22.99 2.73
N ILE A 3 -20.28 21.68 2.95
CA ILE A 3 -19.12 20.83 2.62
C ILE A 3 -18.96 20.89 1.11
N ASN A 4 -17.85 21.45 0.63
CA ASN A 4 -17.59 21.53 -0.81
C ASN A 4 -17.09 20.18 -1.28
N VAL A 5 -17.99 19.36 -1.84
CA VAL A 5 -17.66 18.02 -2.31
C VAL A 5 -16.62 18.11 -3.44
N MET A 6 -15.38 17.73 -3.15
CA MET A 6 -14.30 17.65 -4.14
C MET A 6 -14.33 16.34 -4.93
N LEU A 7 -13.73 16.39 -6.12
CA LEU A 7 -13.47 15.22 -6.96
C LEU A 7 -11.98 14.87 -6.90
N PHE A 8 -11.66 13.63 -6.54
CA PHE A 8 -10.30 13.11 -6.47
C PHE A 8 -10.03 12.15 -7.62
N PHE A 9 -8.89 12.34 -8.29
CA PHE A 9 -8.42 11.52 -9.40
C PHE A 9 -7.11 10.87 -9.02
N ILE A 10 -7.14 9.60 -8.62
CA ILE A 10 -5.96 8.87 -8.18
C ILE A 10 -5.35 8.17 -9.38
N TYR A 11 -4.18 8.64 -9.81
CA TYR A 11 -3.49 8.08 -10.94
C TYR A 11 -2.77 6.80 -10.51
N ALA A 12 -3.24 5.65 -11.01
CA ALA A 12 -2.84 4.36 -10.46
C ALA A 12 -2.63 3.28 -11.52
N PRO A 13 -1.72 2.31 -11.29
CA PRO A 13 -1.61 1.13 -12.12
C PRO A 13 -2.83 0.22 -11.93
N SER A 14 -2.97 -0.80 -12.77
CA SER A 14 -3.94 -1.88 -12.57
C SER A 14 -3.69 -2.56 -11.22
N TYR A 15 -4.76 -2.98 -10.55
CA TYR A 15 -4.64 -3.67 -9.25
C TYR A 15 -3.78 -4.94 -9.35
N ASP A 16 -2.84 -5.07 -8.43
CA ASP A 16 -1.98 -6.23 -8.23
C ASP A 16 -1.73 -6.41 -6.72
N ASP A 17 -2.18 -7.55 -6.18
CA ASP A 17 -2.03 -7.90 -4.76
C ASP A 17 -0.58 -8.11 -4.32
N ASN A 18 0.36 -8.23 -5.26
CA ASN A 18 1.78 -8.34 -4.96
C ASN A 18 2.52 -6.99 -5.02
N ASN A 19 1.83 -5.90 -5.38
CA ASN A 19 2.43 -4.58 -5.54
C ASN A 19 1.88 -3.59 -4.49
N GLY A 20 2.71 -3.23 -3.50
CA GLY A 20 2.34 -2.31 -2.42
C GLY A 20 1.84 -0.96 -2.92
N GLY A 21 2.50 -0.38 -3.93
CA GLY A 21 2.08 0.90 -4.53
C GLY A 21 0.68 0.82 -5.16
N SER A 22 0.40 -0.26 -5.90
CA SER A 22 -0.92 -0.52 -6.45
C SER A 22 -1.99 -0.66 -5.35
N ILE A 23 -1.69 -1.41 -4.29
CA ILE A 23 -2.61 -1.64 -3.18
C ILE A 23 -2.97 -0.32 -2.50
N VAL A 24 -1.99 0.50 -2.13
CA VAL A 24 -2.24 1.71 -1.34
C VAL A 24 -2.96 2.80 -2.14
N LEU A 25 -2.70 2.92 -3.44
CA LEU A 25 -3.41 3.85 -4.32
C LEU A 25 -4.88 3.47 -4.48
N HIS A 26 -5.17 2.18 -4.69
CA HIS A 26 -6.54 1.69 -4.77
C HIS A 26 -7.25 1.77 -3.41
N ARG A 27 -6.54 1.48 -2.32
CA ARG A 27 -7.07 1.59 -0.96
C ARG A 27 -7.41 3.03 -0.61
N LEU A 28 -6.58 4.00 -1.00
CA LEU A 28 -6.87 5.43 -0.82
C LEU A 28 -8.19 5.80 -1.50
N CYS A 29 -8.39 5.40 -2.76
CA CYS A 29 -9.63 5.66 -3.50
C CYS A 29 -10.85 5.09 -2.76
N HIS A 30 -10.72 3.85 -2.26
CA HIS A 30 -11.78 3.22 -1.48
C HIS A 30 -12.08 3.97 -0.18
N ILE A 31 -11.05 4.39 0.56
CA ILE A 31 -11.24 5.09 1.83
C ILE A 31 -11.95 6.42 1.61
N ILE A 32 -11.54 7.21 0.61
CA ILE A 32 -12.21 8.49 0.29
C ILE A 32 -13.70 8.24 0.01
N ASN A 33 -14.02 7.26 -0.84
CA ASN A 33 -15.42 6.96 -1.20
C ASN A 33 -16.26 6.37 -0.06
N LYS A 34 -15.64 5.74 0.94
CA LYS A 34 -16.37 5.10 2.05
C LYS A 34 -16.49 5.94 3.31
N PHE A 35 -15.50 6.77 3.59
CA PHE A 35 -15.37 7.43 4.88
C PHE A 35 -15.36 8.96 4.80
N SER A 36 -15.49 9.54 3.60
CA SER A 36 -15.64 10.98 3.39
C SER A 36 -16.86 11.32 2.54
N ASP A 37 -17.21 12.60 2.49
CA ASP A 37 -18.27 13.13 1.61
C ASP A 37 -17.78 13.39 0.17
N HIS A 38 -16.52 13.10 -0.13
CA HIS A 38 -15.93 13.31 -1.46
C HIS A 38 -16.10 12.12 -2.38
N ASN A 39 -15.84 12.34 -3.67
CA ASN A 39 -15.84 11.29 -4.67
C ASN A 39 -14.44 11.10 -5.25
N ALA A 40 -13.92 9.88 -5.16
CA ALA A 40 -12.64 9.49 -5.71
C ALA A 40 -12.79 8.49 -6.86
N TYR A 41 -11.95 8.65 -7.88
CA TYR A 41 -11.90 7.79 -9.05
C TYR A 41 -10.46 7.37 -9.33
N LEU A 42 -10.29 6.13 -9.77
CA LEU A 42 -9.03 5.67 -10.35
C LEU A 42 -8.88 6.19 -11.78
N VAL A 43 -7.69 6.70 -12.09
CA VAL A 43 -7.28 7.07 -13.44
C VAL A 43 -6.13 6.16 -13.86
N PRO A 44 -6.33 5.27 -14.86
CA PRO A 44 -5.28 4.34 -15.28
C PRO A 44 -4.03 5.02 -15.80
N PHE A 45 -2.86 4.42 -15.52
CA PHE A 45 -1.60 4.86 -16.11
C PHE A 45 -1.63 4.93 -17.65
N GLY A 46 -1.07 6.02 -18.15
CA GLY A 46 -1.04 6.39 -19.56
C GLY A 46 -2.38 6.90 -20.09
N TYR A 47 -3.35 7.22 -19.22
CA TYR A 47 -4.37 8.21 -19.52
C TYR A 47 -3.68 9.57 -19.65
N ARG A 48 -3.95 10.29 -20.73
CA ARG A 48 -3.46 11.65 -20.96
C ARG A 48 -4.64 12.51 -21.36
N GLU A 49 -4.70 13.72 -20.82
CA GLU A 49 -5.66 14.70 -21.31
C GLU A 49 -5.33 15.04 -22.76
N ASN A 50 -6.35 15.09 -23.63
CA ASN A 50 -6.17 15.31 -25.05
C ASN A 50 -5.46 16.66 -25.30
N GLY A 51 -4.27 16.61 -25.89
CA GLY A 51 -3.87 17.69 -26.79
C GLY A 51 -4.79 17.67 -28.01
N PHE A 52 -5.29 18.82 -28.40
CA PHE A 52 -6.12 19.02 -29.59
C PHE A 52 -5.54 18.28 -30.82
N LEU A 53 -6.39 17.49 -31.49
CA LEU A 53 -6.28 16.87 -32.82
C LEU A 53 -5.33 15.67 -33.08
N ASN A 54 -5.91 14.68 -33.80
CA ASN A 54 -5.29 13.71 -34.71
C ASN A 54 -5.28 12.22 -34.34
N ASN A 55 -6.35 11.69 -33.72
CA ASN A 55 -7.03 10.49 -34.23
C ASN A 55 -8.16 10.04 -33.30
N PHE A 56 -9.38 10.50 -33.56
CA PHE A 56 -10.58 10.11 -32.80
C PHE A 56 -10.80 8.57 -32.81
N LYS A 57 -10.49 7.90 -33.93
CA LYS A 57 -10.57 6.44 -34.07
C LYS A 57 -9.48 5.67 -33.31
N ALA A 58 -8.24 6.15 -33.30
CA ALA A 58 -7.17 5.53 -32.50
C ALA A 58 -7.37 5.78 -31.00
N TYR A 59 -7.88 6.96 -30.64
CA TYR A 59 -8.26 7.35 -29.28
C TYR A 59 -9.34 6.44 -28.69
N LEU A 60 -10.46 6.27 -29.40
CA LEU A 60 -11.54 5.35 -29.00
C LEU A 60 -11.02 3.91 -28.84
N LYS A 61 -10.20 3.42 -29.79
CA LYS A 61 -9.63 2.06 -29.71
C LYS A 61 -8.61 1.89 -28.58
N ARG A 62 -7.86 2.93 -28.22
CA ARG A 62 -6.76 2.88 -27.23
C ARG A 62 -7.25 3.08 -25.80
N ASN A 63 -8.22 3.98 -25.56
CA ASN A 63 -8.83 4.17 -24.26
C ASN A 63 -9.74 3.01 -23.86
N PHE A 64 -10.57 2.47 -24.79
CA PHE A 64 -11.37 1.27 -24.50
C PHE A 64 -10.52 0.02 -24.28
N LYS A 65 -9.37 -0.13 -24.96
CA LYS A 65 -8.48 -1.29 -24.73
C LYS A 65 -7.76 -1.22 -23.38
N LYS A 66 -7.36 -0.03 -22.91
CA LYS A 66 -6.66 0.13 -21.63
C LYS A 66 -7.58 -0.05 -20.42
N THR A 67 -8.82 0.42 -20.49
CA THR A 67 -9.79 0.23 -19.40
C THR A 67 -10.33 -1.20 -19.32
N LYS A 68 -10.48 -1.89 -20.45
CA LYS A 68 -11.04 -3.27 -20.47
C LYS A 68 -10.21 -4.29 -19.69
N ASN A 69 -8.89 -4.10 -19.59
CA ASN A 69 -7.99 -4.99 -18.86
C ASN A 69 -7.51 -4.41 -17.52
N TYR A 70 -8.03 -3.26 -17.11
CA TYR A 70 -7.67 -2.64 -15.84
C TYR A 70 -8.35 -3.37 -14.69
N LYS A 71 -7.56 -4.04 -13.85
CA LYS A 71 -8.07 -4.80 -12.70
C LYS A 71 -8.29 -3.87 -11.51
N LYS A 72 -9.26 -4.25 -10.70
CA LYS A 72 -9.59 -3.61 -9.42
C LYS A 72 -9.75 -4.70 -8.36
N ASN A 73 -9.62 -4.33 -7.10
CA ASN A 73 -10.14 -5.17 -6.04
C ASN A 73 -11.69 -5.16 -6.09
N PRO A 74 -12.36 -6.31 -6.25
CA PRO A 74 -13.82 -6.37 -6.38
C PRO A 74 -14.55 -5.93 -5.10
N ASN A 75 -13.89 -6.03 -3.94
CA ASN A 75 -14.46 -5.66 -2.64
C ASN A 75 -14.29 -4.18 -2.32
N TRP A 76 -13.61 -3.41 -3.18
CA TRP A 76 -13.32 -2.00 -2.95
C TRP A 76 -14.07 -1.07 -3.89
N ASP A 77 -14.62 -0.02 -3.29
CA ASP A 77 -15.29 1.09 -3.98
C ASP A 77 -14.28 1.99 -4.72
N THR A 78 -13.91 1.54 -5.91
CA THR A 78 -12.84 2.09 -6.73
C THR A 78 -13.35 2.34 -8.15
N PRO A 79 -14.28 3.29 -8.36
CA PRO A 79 -14.78 3.56 -9.70
C PRO A 79 -13.64 4.06 -10.60
N ILE A 80 -13.61 3.63 -11.86
CA ILE A 80 -12.63 4.11 -12.85
C ILE A 80 -13.22 5.33 -13.54
N TRP A 81 -12.45 6.41 -13.65
CA TRP A 81 -12.86 7.53 -14.49
C TRP A 81 -12.86 7.13 -15.96
N ASN A 82 -14.04 7.16 -16.59
CA ASN A 82 -14.26 6.69 -17.96
C ASN A 82 -14.71 7.81 -18.93
N LYS A 83 -14.76 9.05 -18.45
CA LYS A 83 -15.13 10.23 -19.28
C LYS A 83 -13.89 10.79 -19.98
N ILE A 84 -14.13 11.49 -21.10
CA ILE A 84 -13.07 12.06 -21.95
C ILE A 84 -12.29 13.18 -21.24
N ASN A 85 -13.00 14.03 -20.50
CA ASN A 85 -12.42 15.19 -19.82
C ASN A 85 -12.46 14.96 -18.32
N ILE A 86 -11.40 15.38 -17.63
CA ILE A 86 -11.37 15.45 -16.18
C ILE A 86 -11.70 16.89 -15.78
N PRO A 87 -12.60 17.15 -14.82
CA PRO A 87 -12.90 18.50 -14.39
C PRO A 87 -11.67 19.22 -13.83
N ASN A 88 -11.40 20.43 -14.34
CA ASN A 88 -10.24 21.25 -13.91
C ASN A 88 -10.29 21.66 -12.43
N THR A 89 -11.47 21.57 -11.80
CA THR A 89 -11.67 21.84 -10.37
C THR A 89 -11.36 20.63 -9.48
N GLY A 90 -11.10 19.46 -10.07
CA GLY A 90 -10.72 18.27 -9.32
C GLY A 90 -9.29 18.34 -8.78
N VAL A 91 -8.99 17.44 -7.85
CA VAL A 91 -7.63 17.21 -7.33
C VAL A 91 -7.11 15.92 -7.92
N VAL A 92 -5.92 15.96 -8.50
CA VAL A 92 -5.22 14.75 -8.92
C VAL A 92 -4.19 14.33 -7.89
N ILE A 93 -4.15 13.04 -7.58
CA ILE A 93 -3.12 12.43 -6.73
C ILE A 93 -2.23 11.57 -7.61
N TYR A 94 -0.97 11.93 -7.72
CA TYR A 94 0.05 11.17 -8.43
C TYR A 94 1.01 10.47 -7.45
N PRO A 95 1.34 9.19 -7.65
CA PRO A 95 2.49 8.59 -6.98
C PRO A 95 3.79 9.22 -7.52
N GLU A 96 4.86 9.15 -6.74
CA GLU A 96 6.17 9.75 -7.02
C GLU A 96 6.79 9.29 -8.33
N ILE A 97 6.46 8.09 -8.80
CA ILE A 97 6.95 7.58 -10.09
C ILE A 97 6.36 8.30 -11.30
N THR A 98 5.36 9.16 -11.10
CA THR A 98 4.73 9.92 -12.19
C THR A 98 5.49 11.20 -12.42
N GLU A 99 5.95 11.40 -13.65
CA GLU A 99 6.55 12.65 -14.08
C GLU A 99 5.48 13.68 -14.43
N ASP A 100 5.74 14.95 -14.09
CA ASP A 100 4.96 16.13 -14.42
C ASP A 100 3.47 15.96 -14.05
N ASN A 101 2.58 16.69 -14.73
CA ASN A 101 1.14 16.64 -14.59
C ASN A 101 0.50 16.09 -15.88
N PRO A 102 0.52 14.76 -16.11
CA PRO A 102 0.04 14.15 -17.36
C PRO A 102 -1.46 14.37 -17.64
N LEU A 103 -2.25 14.62 -16.59
CA LEU A 103 -3.67 14.95 -16.69
C LEU A 103 -3.94 16.46 -16.82
N LYS A 104 -2.90 17.30 -16.71
CA LYS A 104 -2.97 18.77 -16.81
C LYS A 104 -4.02 19.43 -15.90
N ILE A 105 -4.27 18.81 -14.74
CA ILE A 105 -5.22 19.31 -13.73
C ILE A 105 -4.52 20.35 -12.84
N LYS A 106 -5.17 21.48 -12.56
CA LYS A 106 -4.56 22.57 -11.77
C LYS A 106 -4.11 22.12 -10.38
N ASN A 107 -4.95 21.38 -9.67
CA ASN A 107 -4.72 21.00 -8.29
C ASN A 107 -4.02 19.64 -8.20
N VAL A 108 -2.72 19.66 -7.94
CA VAL A 108 -1.87 18.45 -7.94
C VAL A 108 -1.38 18.12 -6.55
N VAL A 109 -1.67 16.90 -6.12
CA VAL A 109 -1.06 16.26 -4.96
C VAL A 109 -0.04 15.23 -5.45
N ARG A 110 1.20 15.32 -4.98
CA ARG A 110 2.22 14.28 -5.17
C ARG A 110 2.35 13.47 -3.90
N TRP A 111 2.03 12.18 -4.00
CA TRP A 111 2.19 11.25 -2.90
C TRP A 111 3.51 10.51 -3.04
N LEU A 112 4.43 10.79 -2.13
CA LEU A 112 5.74 10.16 -2.07
C LEU A 112 5.60 8.80 -1.40
N LEU A 113 5.41 7.72 -2.19
CA LEU A 113 5.39 6.35 -1.68
C LEU A 113 6.79 5.82 -1.40
N HIS A 114 7.79 6.42 -2.04
CA HIS A 114 9.20 6.20 -1.81
C HIS A 114 9.99 7.51 -1.96
N GLN A 115 11.29 7.48 -1.69
CA GLN A 115 12.20 8.57 -2.01
C GLN A 115 12.09 8.95 -3.51
N PRO A 116 11.83 10.22 -3.85
CA PRO A 116 11.86 10.71 -5.23
C PRO A 116 13.08 10.23 -6.02
N GLY A 117 12.84 9.78 -7.26
CA GLY A 117 13.89 9.30 -8.17
C GLY A 117 14.43 7.89 -7.87
N PHE A 118 14.01 7.22 -6.80
CA PHE A 118 14.54 5.90 -6.46
C PHE A 118 14.28 4.83 -7.54
N HIS A 119 13.06 4.77 -8.07
CA HIS A 119 12.68 3.76 -9.07
C HIS A 119 13.03 4.15 -10.50
N THR A 120 12.97 5.44 -10.83
CA THR A 120 13.10 5.94 -12.21
C THR A 120 14.45 6.58 -12.50
N GLY A 121 15.21 6.96 -11.46
CA GLY A 121 16.41 7.79 -11.59
C GLY A 121 16.13 9.26 -11.97
N GLN A 122 14.86 9.64 -12.16
CA GLN A 122 14.44 10.96 -12.62
C GLN A 122 13.48 11.61 -11.65
N ILE A 123 13.60 12.93 -11.49
CA ILE A 123 12.72 13.75 -10.65
C ILE A 123 12.28 14.95 -11.48
N ASN A 124 11.16 14.81 -12.17
CA ASN A 124 10.58 15.83 -13.04
C ASN A 124 9.17 16.16 -12.53
N TYR A 125 9.05 16.79 -11.36
CA TYR A 125 7.75 17.17 -10.80
C TYR A 125 7.38 18.61 -11.16
N GLY A 126 6.07 18.89 -11.22
CA GLY A 126 5.56 20.23 -11.49
C GLY A 126 5.75 21.19 -10.32
N GLU A 127 5.47 22.46 -10.57
CA GLU A 127 5.45 23.52 -9.56
C GLU A 127 4.07 23.64 -8.91
N ASN A 128 4.00 24.26 -7.73
CA ASN A 128 2.74 24.53 -7.00
C ASN A 128 1.97 23.27 -6.59
N GLU A 129 2.67 22.16 -6.35
CA GLU A 129 2.06 20.91 -5.91
C GLU A 129 2.03 20.81 -4.38
N LEU A 130 1.06 20.06 -3.84
CA LEU A 130 1.02 19.66 -2.44
C LEU A 130 1.64 18.26 -2.29
N TYR A 131 2.64 18.12 -1.43
CA TYR A 131 3.35 16.86 -1.23
C TYR A 131 2.95 16.20 0.09
N PHE A 132 2.64 14.92 0.03
CA PHE A 132 2.52 14.07 1.21
C PHE A 132 3.58 12.97 1.16
N LYS A 133 4.21 12.70 2.30
CA LYS A 133 5.04 11.51 2.47
C LYS A 133 4.16 10.35 2.91
N PHE A 134 4.46 9.15 2.43
CA PHE A 134 3.82 7.94 2.93
C PHE A 134 4.15 7.68 4.41
N ASN A 135 5.39 7.96 4.82
CA ASN A 135 5.83 7.86 6.21
C ASN A 135 7.07 8.74 6.47
N SER A 136 7.51 8.78 7.73
CA SER A 136 8.66 9.56 8.19
C SER A 136 10.02 9.09 7.66
N ALA A 137 10.13 7.85 7.15
CA ALA A 137 11.38 7.34 6.60
C ALA A 137 11.74 7.99 5.26
N ILE A 138 10.77 8.58 4.57
CA ILE A 138 10.99 9.36 3.35
C ILE A 138 11.55 10.73 3.75
N LYS A 139 12.69 11.10 3.16
CA LYS A 139 13.34 12.38 3.43
C LYS A 139 12.53 13.52 2.82
N ASP A 140 12.58 14.67 3.46
CA ASP A 140 11.92 15.88 2.96
C ASP A 140 12.40 16.21 1.55
N PHE A 141 11.45 16.55 0.70
CA PHE A 141 11.68 16.93 -0.68
C PHE A 141 11.09 18.31 -0.92
N LYS A 142 11.80 19.14 -1.69
CA LYS A 142 11.38 20.50 -2.04
C LYS A 142 11.41 20.66 -3.54
N ASN A 143 10.40 21.32 -4.07
CA ASN A 143 10.35 21.80 -5.44
C ASN A 143 9.78 23.22 -5.47
N LYS A 144 9.95 23.90 -6.61
CA LYS A 144 9.54 25.30 -6.77
C LYS A 144 8.05 25.48 -6.45
N ASN A 145 7.78 26.45 -5.57
CA ASN A 145 6.46 26.84 -5.08
C ASN A 145 5.57 25.68 -4.55
N SER A 146 6.16 24.52 -4.27
CA SER A 146 5.44 23.35 -3.78
C SER A 146 5.52 23.28 -2.26
N PHE A 147 4.48 22.74 -1.64
CA PHE A 147 4.38 22.65 -0.18
C PHE A 147 4.47 21.20 0.26
N LEU A 148 5.36 20.91 1.22
CA LEU A 148 5.44 19.61 1.86
C LEU A 148 4.60 19.63 3.13
N SER A 149 3.55 18.80 3.16
CA SER A 149 2.72 18.62 4.34
C SER A 149 3.55 18.11 5.52
N LYS A 150 3.15 18.53 6.74
CA LYS A 150 3.64 17.95 8.00
C LYS A 150 2.96 16.62 8.32
N ASN A 151 1.79 16.37 7.73
CA ASN A 151 1.05 15.13 7.89
C ASN A 151 1.60 14.05 6.94
N GLU A 152 1.47 12.80 7.36
CA GLU A 152 1.81 11.64 6.54
C GLU A 152 0.53 11.02 5.99
N LEU A 153 0.46 10.89 4.67
CA LEU A 153 -0.59 10.11 4.01
C LEU A 153 -0.18 8.63 4.05
N LYS A 154 -0.27 8.03 5.25
CA LYS A 154 0.10 6.63 5.49
C LYS A 154 -1.12 5.75 5.33
N VAL A 155 -1.22 5.10 4.16
CA VAL A 155 -2.30 4.16 3.86
C VAL A 155 -1.75 2.74 3.89
N ILE A 156 -2.23 1.93 4.83
CA ILE A 156 -1.90 0.50 4.87
C ILE A 156 -3.14 -0.37 4.67
N TYR A 157 -2.92 -1.56 4.15
CA TYR A 157 -3.95 -2.58 4.04
C TYR A 157 -3.36 -3.96 4.33
N TYR A 158 -4.09 -4.72 5.13
CA TYR A 158 -3.82 -6.11 5.44
C TYR A 158 -5.07 -6.91 5.10
N PRO A 159 -5.00 -7.97 4.27
CA PRO A 159 -6.15 -8.76 3.85
C PRO A 159 -6.63 -9.71 4.95
N ILE A 160 -7.18 -9.15 6.04
CA ILE A 160 -7.70 -9.89 7.20
C ILE A 160 -8.78 -10.89 6.76
N ASP A 161 -9.60 -10.55 5.78
CA ASP A 161 -10.62 -11.42 5.20
C ASP A 161 -10.05 -12.73 4.63
N ILE A 162 -8.81 -12.68 4.11
CA ILE A 162 -8.11 -13.85 3.57
C ILE A 162 -7.40 -14.65 4.65
N TYR A 163 -6.84 -13.99 5.68
CA TYR A 163 -5.94 -14.63 6.65
C TYR A 163 -6.54 -14.89 8.04
N ASN A 164 -7.66 -14.26 8.38
CA ASN A 164 -8.31 -14.39 9.69
C ASN A 164 -9.65 -15.12 9.60
N SER A 165 -9.72 -16.22 8.83
CA SER A 165 -10.92 -17.04 8.78
C SER A 165 -10.88 -18.12 9.86
N ILE A 166 -11.96 -18.25 10.64
CA ILE A 166 -12.10 -19.29 11.67
C ILE A 166 -12.38 -20.63 10.99
N ASN A 167 -11.34 -21.37 10.64
CA ASN A 167 -11.45 -22.76 10.22
C ASN A 167 -10.48 -23.61 11.03
N THR A 168 -11.00 -24.48 11.89
CA THR A 168 -10.21 -25.51 12.57
C THR A 168 -9.67 -26.48 11.54
N THR A 169 -8.39 -26.34 11.22
CA THR A 169 -7.68 -27.22 10.29
C THR A 169 -6.60 -27.97 11.07
N VAL A 170 -6.41 -29.25 10.76
CA VAL A 170 -5.29 -30.02 11.31
C VAL A 170 -3.98 -29.40 10.81
N ARG A 171 -3.02 -29.16 11.71
CA ARG A 171 -1.69 -28.66 11.35
C ARG A 171 -0.76 -29.80 10.96
N ASP A 172 -0.88 -30.26 9.72
CA ASP A 172 -0.19 -31.42 9.14
C ASP A 172 1.07 -31.06 8.33
N ILE A 173 1.39 -29.77 8.20
CA ILE A 173 2.64 -29.31 7.57
C ILE A 173 3.58 -28.86 8.69
N GLU A 174 4.79 -29.42 8.77
CA GLU A 174 5.76 -29.03 9.80
C GLU A 174 6.20 -27.58 9.63
N SER A 175 6.62 -27.19 8.43
CA SER A 175 7.05 -25.83 8.14
C SER A 175 6.77 -25.38 6.71
N CYS A 176 6.69 -24.06 6.55
CA CYS A 176 6.73 -23.37 5.26
C CYS A 176 7.75 -22.23 5.33
N CYS A 177 8.26 -21.80 4.19
CA CYS A 177 9.29 -20.77 4.13
C CYS A 177 9.02 -19.72 3.05
N MET A 178 9.66 -18.54 3.19
CA MET A 178 9.60 -17.45 2.23
C MET A 178 10.92 -16.70 2.22
N VAL A 179 11.54 -16.55 1.05
CA VAL A 179 12.86 -15.92 0.88
C VAL A 179 12.73 -14.44 0.51
N ARG A 180 12.01 -14.11 -0.56
CA ARG A 180 11.88 -12.75 -1.13
C ARG A 180 13.21 -11.96 -1.18
N LYS A 181 13.37 -10.94 -0.33
CA LYS A 181 14.53 -10.03 -0.27
C LYS A 181 15.68 -10.57 0.60
N GLY A 182 15.55 -11.79 1.13
CA GLY A 182 16.47 -12.39 2.09
C GLY A 182 17.35 -13.51 1.53
N ASP A 183 17.56 -13.55 0.21
CA ASP A 183 18.39 -14.57 -0.47
C ASP A 183 19.86 -14.57 -0.02
N TYR A 184 20.33 -13.45 0.51
CA TYR A 184 21.67 -13.30 1.10
C TYR A 184 21.85 -14.01 2.45
N LYS A 185 20.77 -14.49 3.09
CA LYS A 185 20.84 -15.16 4.40
C LYS A 185 21.11 -16.65 4.26
N LYS A 186 21.76 -17.23 5.26
CA LYS A 186 21.87 -18.69 5.37
C LYS A 186 20.48 -19.30 5.56
N PHE A 187 20.11 -20.23 4.68
CA PHE A 187 18.87 -20.99 4.82
C PHE A 187 19.01 -22.04 5.92
N ILE A 188 17.99 -22.09 6.78
CA ILE A 188 17.92 -22.94 7.98
C ILE A 188 16.59 -23.71 8.08
N HIS A 189 15.73 -23.57 7.08
CA HIS A 189 14.47 -24.31 7.02
C HIS A 189 14.74 -25.76 6.62
N ASP A 190 13.85 -26.66 7.02
CA ASP A 190 13.90 -28.08 6.62
C ASP A 190 13.69 -28.22 5.11
N GLU A 191 14.33 -29.19 4.47
CA GLU A 191 14.19 -29.46 3.02
C GLU A 191 12.74 -29.72 2.59
N ASN A 192 11.89 -30.22 3.49
CA ASN A 192 10.48 -30.47 3.23
C ASN A 192 9.59 -29.24 3.47
N SER A 193 10.17 -28.09 3.83
CA SER A 193 9.40 -26.86 4.03
C SER A 193 8.74 -26.41 2.73
N ILE A 194 7.45 -26.11 2.78
CA ILE A 194 6.75 -25.62 1.59
C ILE A 194 7.19 -24.19 1.28
N GLN A 195 7.77 -23.99 0.09
CA GLN A 195 8.15 -22.67 -0.41
C GLN A 195 6.92 -21.84 -0.79
N LEU A 196 6.84 -20.61 -0.28
CA LEU A 196 5.68 -19.72 -0.47
C LEU A 196 5.87 -18.65 -1.55
N ASP A 197 7.12 -18.37 -1.96
CA ASP A 197 7.40 -17.36 -2.97
C ASP A 197 6.65 -17.64 -4.29
N GLY A 198 6.00 -16.61 -4.84
CA GLY A 198 5.23 -16.68 -6.08
C GLY A 198 3.80 -17.22 -5.95
N LYS A 199 3.38 -17.68 -4.76
CA LYS A 199 2.00 -18.14 -4.52
C LYS A 199 1.04 -16.97 -4.29
N THR A 200 -0.24 -17.20 -4.59
CA THR A 200 -1.31 -16.24 -4.31
C THR A 200 -1.62 -16.15 -2.82
N HIS A 201 -2.24 -15.04 -2.37
CA HIS A 201 -2.67 -14.89 -0.99
C HIS A 201 -3.59 -16.03 -0.52
N THR A 202 -4.49 -16.51 -1.38
CA THR A 202 -5.38 -17.65 -1.07
C THR A 202 -4.59 -18.92 -0.82
N GLU A 203 -3.65 -19.27 -1.70
CA GLU A 203 -2.78 -20.44 -1.52
C GLU A 203 -1.91 -20.32 -0.26
N ILE A 204 -1.29 -19.16 -0.04
CA ILE A 204 -0.46 -18.90 1.14
C ILE A 204 -1.29 -19.04 2.41
N SER A 205 -2.50 -18.46 2.45
CA SER A 205 -3.38 -18.57 3.60
C SER A 205 -3.76 -20.03 3.88
N ALA A 206 -4.02 -20.83 2.85
CA ALA A 206 -4.35 -22.25 3.00
C ALA A 206 -3.16 -23.04 3.57
N ILE A 207 -1.95 -22.74 3.13
CA ILE A 207 -0.71 -23.33 3.66
C ILE A 207 -0.50 -22.90 5.12
N PHE A 208 -0.62 -21.62 5.45
CA PHE A 208 -0.46 -21.14 6.83
C PHE A 208 -1.44 -21.77 7.82
N ARG A 209 -2.68 -22.08 7.41
CA ARG A 209 -3.64 -22.77 8.30
C ARG A 209 -3.22 -24.19 8.66
N ARG A 210 -2.43 -24.83 7.80
CA ARG A 210 -1.93 -26.21 7.94
C ARG A 210 -0.50 -26.29 8.47
N ALA A 211 0.31 -25.26 8.26
CA ALA A 211 1.69 -25.20 8.73
C ALA A 211 1.75 -24.97 10.24
N LYS A 212 2.65 -25.67 10.95
CA LYS A 212 2.96 -25.36 12.34
C LYS A 212 3.82 -24.10 12.42
N ARG A 213 4.78 -23.96 11.50
CA ARG A 213 5.77 -22.88 11.51
C ARG A 213 5.97 -22.24 10.14
N PHE A 214 6.15 -20.93 10.15
CA PHE A 214 6.55 -20.11 9.02
C PHE A 214 7.94 -19.52 9.28
N ILE A 215 8.89 -19.81 8.39
CA ILE A 215 10.27 -19.32 8.45
C ILE A 215 10.48 -18.30 7.32
N CYS A 216 10.68 -17.04 7.68
CA CYS A 216 10.85 -15.96 6.71
C CYS A 216 12.27 -15.40 6.73
N TYR A 217 12.84 -15.22 5.53
CA TYR A 217 14.14 -14.57 5.35
C TYR A 217 14.00 -13.08 5.00
N ASP A 218 12.80 -12.60 4.66
CA ASP A 218 12.51 -11.18 4.47
C ASP A 218 12.33 -10.49 5.83
N ASP A 219 13.27 -9.61 6.20
CA ASP A 219 13.22 -8.86 7.46
C ASP A 219 11.93 -8.03 7.61
N TYR A 220 11.42 -7.49 6.51
CA TYR A 220 10.33 -6.52 6.53
C TYR A 220 9.18 -7.04 5.68
N THR A 221 8.29 -7.81 6.31
CA THR A 221 7.21 -8.52 5.63
C THR A 221 5.91 -8.53 6.42
N ALA A 222 4.80 -8.27 5.74
CA ALA A 222 3.45 -8.45 6.28
C ALA A 222 3.07 -9.93 6.41
N TYR A 223 3.77 -10.84 5.72
CA TYR A 223 3.47 -12.28 5.75
C TYR A 223 3.65 -12.90 7.13
N SER A 224 4.53 -12.34 7.97
CA SER A 224 4.67 -12.75 9.37
C SER A 224 3.37 -12.53 10.15
N ILE A 225 2.75 -11.38 9.96
CA ILE A 225 1.44 -11.04 10.54
C ILE A 225 0.36 -11.99 10.01
N PHE A 226 0.36 -12.26 8.70
CA PHE A 226 -0.60 -13.15 8.05
C PHE A 226 -0.51 -14.59 8.55
N ALA A 227 0.70 -15.10 8.77
CA ALA A 227 0.93 -16.40 9.36
C ALA A 227 0.27 -16.50 10.75
N ILE A 228 0.46 -15.47 11.58
CA ILE A 228 -0.09 -15.42 12.94
C ILE A 228 -1.62 -15.38 12.93
N LEU A 229 -2.23 -14.61 12.03
CA LEU A 229 -3.70 -14.59 11.87
C LEU A 229 -4.26 -15.96 11.47
N CYS A 230 -3.53 -16.73 10.66
CA CYS A 230 -3.85 -18.13 10.36
C CYS A 230 -3.50 -19.11 11.50
N GLY A 231 -2.96 -18.61 12.62
CA GLY A 231 -2.49 -19.38 13.77
C GLY A 231 -1.17 -20.13 13.58
N CYS A 232 -0.46 -19.89 12.48
CA CYS A 232 0.89 -20.40 12.23
C CYS A 232 1.91 -19.64 13.08
N GLU A 233 2.89 -20.33 13.65
CA GLU A 233 4.02 -19.67 14.31
C GLU A 233 4.83 -18.89 13.26
N SER A 234 5.20 -17.65 13.55
CA SER A 234 5.97 -16.81 12.63
C SER A 234 7.36 -16.54 13.16
N ILE A 235 8.36 -16.88 12.37
CA ILE A 235 9.77 -16.67 12.69
C ILE A 235 10.43 -15.89 11.55
N VAL A 236 11.01 -14.74 11.87
CA VAL A 236 11.88 -14.00 10.96
C VAL A 236 13.33 -14.35 11.30
N ILE A 237 14.09 -14.77 10.30
CA ILE A 237 15.51 -15.06 10.45
C ILE A 237 16.28 -13.74 10.54
N PRO A 238 16.99 -13.47 11.66
CA PRO A 238 17.71 -12.22 11.84
C PRO A 238 18.74 -11.97 10.75
N GLN A 239 18.88 -10.69 10.36
CA GLN A 239 20.06 -10.25 9.66
C GLN A 239 21.26 -10.22 10.64
N GLU A 240 22.44 -10.56 10.12
CA GLU A 240 23.67 -10.52 10.91
C GLU A 240 23.93 -9.11 11.47
N ASN A 241 24.32 -9.03 12.73
CA ASN A 241 24.61 -7.78 13.45
C ASN A 241 23.43 -6.79 13.57
N VAL A 242 22.19 -7.22 13.31
CA VAL A 242 20.99 -6.40 13.53
C VAL A 242 20.28 -6.87 14.80
N SER A 243 20.30 -6.03 15.83
CA SER A 243 19.57 -6.28 17.08
C SER A 243 18.06 -6.19 16.86
N ILE A 244 17.28 -6.83 17.72
CA ILE A 244 15.80 -6.78 17.63
C ILE A 244 15.28 -5.34 17.72
N ASP A 245 15.90 -4.49 18.54
CA ASP A 245 15.50 -3.09 18.76
C ASP A 245 15.93 -2.18 17.60
N SER A 246 16.97 -2.58 16.85
CA SER A 246 17.32 -1.94 15.58
C SER A 246 16.38 -2.36 14.45
N TRP A 247 15.93 -3.62 14.44
CA TRP A 247 15.07 -4.16 13.39
C TRP A 247 13.66 -3.53 13.42
N TYR A 248 12.99 -3.63 14.57
CA TYR A 248 11.69 -3.00 14.84
C TYR A 248 11.70 -2.44 16.26
N PRO A 249 11.92 -1.12 16.45
CA PRO A 249 12.06 -0.54 17.78
C PRO A 249 10.75 -0.54 18.58
N ASN A 250 9.60 -0.45 17.91
CA ASN A 250 8.31 -0.51 18.59
C ASN A 250 7.88 -1.96 18.80
N GLU A 251 7.66 -2.37 20.04
CA GLU A 251 7.25 -3.74 20.35
C GLU A 251 5.94 -4.16 19.68
N SER A 252 5.00 -3.23 19.49
CA SER A 252 3.72 -3.52 18.85
C SER A 252 3.86 -4.01 17.41
N ASP A 253 4.91 -3.55 16.72
CA ASP A 253 5.18 -3.95 15.33
C ASP A 253 5.73 -5.39 15.27
N ARG A 254 6.13 -5.96 16.42
CA ARG A 254 6.70 -7.31 16.56
C ARG A 254 5.76 -8.30 17.26
N PHE A 255 4.51 -7.94 17.54
CA PHE A 255 3.59 -8.86 18.23
C PHE A 255 3.42 -10.18 17.47
N GLY A 256 3.57 -11.28 18.19
CA GLY A 256 3.43 -12.63 17.64
C GLY A 256 4.60 -13.10 16.75
N ILE A 257 5.62 -12.26 16.53
CA ILE A 257 6.76 -12.59 15.66
C ILE A 257 7.97 -12.93 16.53
N ALA A 258 8.61 -14.08 16.26
CA ALA A 258 9.91 -14.41 16.83
C ALA A 258 11.03 -13.90 15.91
N TYR A 259 12.01 -13.20 16.47
CA TYR A 259 13.19 -12.76 15.73
C TYR A 259 14.36 -13.73 15.96
N GLY A 260 14.37 -14.81 15.20
CA GLY A 260 15.27 -15.94 15.39
C GLY A 260 14.63 -17.13 16.11
N LEU A 261 15.46 -18.15 16.37
CA LEU A 261 15.04 -19.44 16.92
C LEU A 261 15.28 -19.56 18.43
N ASP A 262 15.73 -18.50 19.10
CA ASP A 262 15.98 -18.56 20.53
C ASP A 262 14.67 -18.68 21.33
N GLU A 263 14.72 -19.43 22.43
CA GLU A 263 13.54 -19.78 23.23
C GLU A 263 12.82 -18.53 23.78
N LYS A 264 13.56 -17.48 24.11
CA LYS A 264 13.00 -16.22 24.60
C LYS A 264 12.14 -15.53 23.52
N GLN A 265 12.59 -15.51 22.27
CA GLN A 265 11.80 -14.97 21.15
C GLN A 265 10.58 -15.83 20.83
N LEU A 266 10.71 -17.16 20.85
CA LEU A 266 9.58 -18.07 20.64
C LEU A 266 8.51 -17.89 21.72
N GLU A 267 8.92 -17.78 22.99
CA GLU A 267 8.00 -17.49 24.09
C GLU A 267 7.32 -16.12 23.96
N TRP A 268 8.07 -15.08 23.58
CA TRP A 268 7.53 -13.74 23.34
C TRP A 268 6.45 -13.77 22.26
N ALA A 269 6.74 -14.40 21.12
CA ALA A 269 5.79 -14.56 20.02
C ALA A 269 4.50 -15.26 20.50
N LYS A 270 4.65 -16.38 21.22
CA LYS A 270 3.50 -17.12 21.78
C LYS A 270 2.67 -16.28 22.75
N LYS A 271 3.32 -15.51 23.64
CA LYS A 271 2.66 -14.66 24.64
C LYS A 271 1.97 -13.44 24.00
N THR A 272 2.42 -12.96 22.84
CA THR A 272 1.92 -11.71 22.23
C THR A 272 1.03 -11.91 21.00
N LYS A 273 0.97 -13.11 20.41
CA LYS A 273 0.19 -13.37 19.19
C LYS A 273 -1.28 -12.95 19.24
N HIS A 274 -1.91 -13.02 20.41
CA HIS A 274 -3.32 -12.64 20.59
C HIS A 274 -3.56 -11.13 20.37
N LYS A 275 -2.52 -10.30 20.45
CA LYS A 275 -2.60 -8.84 20.24
C LYS A 275 -2.58 -8.43 18.77
N VAL A 276 -2.26 -9.35 17.86
CA VAL A 276 -2.00 -9.05 16.45
C VAL A 276 -3.24 -8.54 15.72
N LEU A 277 -4.39 -9.20 15.93
CA LEU A 277 -5.63 -8.79 15.26
C LEU A 277 -6.06 -7.38 15.67
N ASP A 278 -6.08 -7.08 16.97
CA ASP A 278 -6.45 -5.77 17.49
C ASP A 278 -5.47 -4.67 17.01
N HIS A 279 -4.17 -4.99 16.98
CA HIS A 279 -3.16 -4.07 16.44
C HIS A 279 -3.44 -3.71 14.98
N ILE A 280 -3.74 -4.70 14.13
CA ILE A 280 -4.07 -4.47 12.72
C ILE A 280 -5.33 -3.64 12.55
N ILE A 281 -6.41 -3.98 13.28
CA ILE A 281 -7.67 -3.25 13.22
C ILE A 281 -7.45 -1.78 13.60
N ASN A 282 -6.66 -1.54 14.65
CA ASN A 282 -6.30 -0.19 15.06
C ASN A 282 -5.48 0.55 14.00
N GLU A 283 -4.54 -0.11 13.32
CA GLU A 283 -3.78 0.51 12.23
C GLU A 283 -4.63 0.81 10.98
N HIS A 284 -5.65 -0.02 10.68
CA HIS A 284 -6.64 0.28 9.64
C HIS A 284 -7.48 1.51 10.01
N LYS A 285 -7.93 1.61 11.26
CA LYS A 285 -8.65 2.78 11.76
C LYS A 285 -7.80 4.06 11.70
N LYS A 286 -6.54 4.00 12.15
CA LYS A 286 -5.61 5.15 12.02
C LYS A 286 -5.37 5.53 10.56
N THR A 287 -5.38 4.56 9.65
CA THR A 287 -5.28 4.84 8.20
C THR A 287 -6.48 5.66 7.73
N GLU A 288 -7.69 5.30 8.13
CA GLU A 288 -8.91 6.05 7.81
C GLU A 288 -8.84 7.48 8.36
N GLU A 289 -8.52 7.64 9.65
CA GLU A 289 -8.38 8.94 10.31
C GLU A 289 -7.33 9.84 9.64
N ARG A 290 -6.16 9.29 9.28
CA ARG A 290 -5.09 10.02 8.58
C ARG A 290 -5.51 10.48 7.19
N VAL A 291 -6.22 9.63 6.45
CA VAL A 291 -6.74 10.01 5.13
C VAL A 291 -7.69 11.20 5.28
N LEU A 292 -8.64 11.16 6.22
CA LEU A 292 -9.58 12.25 6.45
C LEU A 292 -8.88 13.56 6.82
N LEU A 293 -7.87 13.50 7.70
CA LEU A 293 -7.04 14.65 8.03
C LEU A 293 -6.32 15.24 6.80
N CYS A 294 -5.74 14.39 5.94
CA CYS A 294 -5.06 14.85 4.74
C CYS A 294 -6.05 15.43 3.71
N LEU A 295 -7.28 14.92 3.62
CA LEU A 295 -8.32 15.48 2.75
C LEU A 295 -8.70 16.90 3.18
N GLN A 296 -8.83 17.14 4.49
CA GLN A 296 -9.07 18.48 5.03
C GLN A 296 -7.92 19.44 4.67
N GLU A 297 -6.67 19.02 4.82
CA GLU A 297 -5.51 19.83 4.42
C GLU A 297 -5.50 20.12 2.90
N ILE A 298 -5.87 19.13 2.07
CA ILE A 298 -6.00 19.32 0.63
C ILE A 298 -7.07 20.36 0.29
N GLU A 299 -8.23 20.29 0.95
CA GLU A 299 -9.31 21.28 0.78
C GLU A 299 -8.83 22.69 1.14
N GLU A 300 -8.21 22.85 2.31
CA GLU A 300 -7.69 24.13 2.78
C GLU A 300 -6.64 24.68 1.80
N PHE A 301 -5.70 23.86 1.37
CA PHE A 301 -4.63 24.25 0.47
C PHE A 301 -5.15 24.77 -0.87
N PHE A 302 -6.08 24.06 -1.51
CA PHE A 302 -6.57 24.44 -2.85
C PHE A 302 -7.75 25.44 -2.82
N ASN A 303 -8.47 25.58 -1.71
CA ASN A 303 -9.50 26.61 -1.56
C ASN A 303 -8.93 27.96 -1.09
N ALA A 304 -7.81 27.97 -0.35
CA ALA A 304 -7.14 29.20 0.10
C ALA A 304 -6.23 29.84 -0.94
N ALA A 305 -5.85 29.12 -2.00
CA ALA A 305 -5.05 29.68 -3.08
C ALA A 305 -5.85 30.76 -3.84
N PRO A 306 -5.32 31.99 -4.04
CA PRO A 306 -6.00 33.00 -4.85
C PRO A 306 -6.26 32.43 -6.25
N LYS A 307 -7.53 32.54 -6.69
CA LYS A 307 -8.01 31.94 -7.93
C LYS A 307 -7.30 32.47 -9.17
#